data_AF-A0A359KHC2-F1
#
_entry.id   AF-A0A359KHC2-F1
#
_cell.length_a   1.000
_cell.length_b   1.000
_cell.length_c   1.000
_cell.angle_alpha   90.00
_cell.angle_beta   90.00
_cell.angle_gamma   90.00
#
_symmetry.space_group_name_H-M   'P 1'
#
loop_
_entity.id
_entity.type
_entity.pdbx_description
1 polymer ?
#
loop_
_entity_poly.entity_id
_entity_poly.type
_entity_poly.pdbx_seq_one_letter_code
_entity_poly.pdbx_strand_id
1 'polypeptide(L)'
;MFGGLALIEPLVPGDPGNFSVLQDASLGVIAMLGFAVLAGEAVIFTILPAELSARFLRNDLWGLIAGAVVYSPIFHASNGVAGVVFSAWIVLVIGAVYYIQRPSSRIVACAQAIGLKWAFWLSALSMIAAERMG
;
A
#
# COMPACT_ATOMS: atom_id res chain seq x y z
N MET A 1 -2.90 11.59 3.88
CA MET A 1 -1.67 11.16 3.15
C MET A 1 -1.62 9.63 3.08
N PHE A 2 -1.25 9.07 1.92
CA PHE A 2 -0.92 7.64 1.78
C PHE A 2 0.46 7.39 2.38
N GLY A 3 0.56 6.50 3.37
CA GLY A 3 1.77 6.38 4.17
C GLY A 3 3.01 5.94 3.39
N GLY A 4 2.89 5.16 2.32
CA GLY A 4 4.05 4.76 1.51
C GLY A 4 4.74 5.91 0.78
N LEU A 5 4.04 7.00 0.47
CA LEU A 5 4.67 8.18 -0.16
C LEU A 5 5.62 8.89 0.83
N ALA A 6 5.38 8.77 2.13
CA ALA A 6 6.29 9.26 3.17
C ALA A 6 7.59 8.43 3.25
N LEU A 7 7.65 7.22 2.67
CA LEU A 7 8.88 6.41 2.62
C LEU A 7 9.81 6.70 1.44
N ILE A 8 9.36 7.45 0.44
CA ILE A 8 10.27 7.93 -0.63
C ILE A 8 11.14 9.08 -0.11
N GLU A 9 10.74 9.71 0.99
CA GLU A 9 11.34 10.92 1.55
C GLU A 9 12.83 10.79 1.94
N PRO A 10 13.32 9.68 2.54
CA PRO A 10 14.75 9.52 2.82
C PRO A 10 15.63 9.38 1.57
N LEU A 11 15.03 9.11 0.41
CA LEU A 11 15.71 8.96 -0.88
C LEU A 11 15.77 10.27 -1.66
N VAL A 12 15.10 11.33 -1.18
CA VAL A 12 15.18 12.69 -1.71
C VAL A 12 16.05 13.52 -0.75
N PRO A 13 17.15 14.15 -1.21
CA PRO A 13 17.95 15.00 -0.33
C PRO A 13 17.09 16.20 0.14
N GLY A 14 16.71 16.25 1.41
CA GLY A 14 15.83 17.30 1.94
C GLY A 14 15.43 17.12 3.40
N ASP A 15 14.82 18.17 3.98
CA ASP A 15 14.40 18.26 5.38
C ASP A 15 13.18 17.33 5.64
N PRO A 16 13.27 16.35 6.56
CA PRO A 16 12.20 15.38 6.82
C PRO A 16 10.99 16.10 7.43
N GLY A 17 9.93 16.26 6.64
CA GLY A 17 8.73 17.01 7.00
C GLY A 17 8.38 18.14 6.02
N ASN A 18 9.27 18.46 5.07
CA ASN A 18 8.99 19.47 4.06
C ASN A 18 8.39 18.81 2.79
N PHE A 19 7.09 18.49 2.85
CA PHE A 19 6.31 17.95 1.72
C PHE A 19 6.18 18.90 0.52
N SER A 20 6.82 20.07 0.53
CA SER A 20 6.76 21.09 -0.54
C SER A 20 7.08 20.53 -1.93
N VAL A 21 8.04 19.61 -2.03
CA VAL A 21 8.44 19.02 -3.32
C VAL A 21 7.29 18.21 -3.96
N LEU A 22 6.46 17.53 -3.16
CA LEU A 22 5.28 16.80 -3.67
C LEU A 22 4.05 17.69 -3.83
N GLN A 23 3.97 18.80 -3.09
CA GLN A 23 2.88 19.77 -3.26
C GLN A 23 2.92 20.42 -4.64
N ASP A 24 4.12 20.79 -5.10
CA ASP A 24 4.33 21.42 -6.41
C ASP A 24 4.48 20.42 -7.57
N ALA A 25 4.55 19.11 -7.27
CA ALA A 25 4.65 18.08 -8.29
C ALA A 25 3.38 18.02 -9.16
N SER A 26 3.57 17.75 -10.46
CA SER A 26 2.47 17.53 -11.38
C SER A 26 1.68 16.27 -10.98
N LEU A 27 0.38 16.26 -11.29
CA LEU A 27 -0.49 15.12 -10.98
C LEU A 27 0.05 13.82 -11.60
N GLY A 28 0.69 13.89 -12.78
CA GLY A 28 1.31 12.75 -13.44
C GLY A 28 2.52 12.18 -12.67
N VAL A 29 3.37 13.04 -12.10
CA VAL A 29 4.51 12.59 -11.27
C VAL A 29 4.01 11.92 -9.99
N ILE A 30 3.03 12.53 -9.33
CA ILE A 30 2.38 11.96 -8.14
C ILE A 30 1.77 10.59 -8.49
N ALA A 31 1.05 10.49 -9.61
CA ALA A 31 0.45 9.25 -10.07
C ALA A 31 1.48 8.13 -10.25
N MET A 32 2.57 8.39 -10.97
CA MET A 32 3.63 7.41 -11.23
C MET A 32 4.33 6.94 -9.95
N LEU A 33 4.69 7.87 -9.06
CA LEU A 33 5.31 7.54 -7.78
C LEU A 33 4.38 6.69 -6.92
N GLY A 34 3.09 7.05 -6.88
CA GLY A 34 2.09 6.28 -6.15
C GLY A 34 1.96 4.85 -6.68
N PHE A 35 1.94 4.63 -8.00
CA PHE A 35 1.90 3.28 -8.56
C PHE A 35 3.11 2.43 -8.16
N ALA A 36 4.32 3.00 -8.22
CA ALA A 36 5.56 2.30 -7.85
C ALA A 36 5.58 1.92 -6.36
N VAL A 37 5.27 2.89 -5.49
CA VAL A 37 5.21 2.69 -4.03
C VAL A 37 4.19 1.64 -3.67
N LEU A 38 2.98 1.73 -4.21
CA LEU A 38 1.88 0.87 -3.81
C LEU A 38 2.05 -0.56 -4.34
N ALA A 39 2.76 -0.75 -5.46
CA ALA A 39 3.24 -2.07 -5.86
C ALA A 39 4.25 -2.63 -4.86
N GLY A 40 5.22 -1.81 -4.42
CA GLY A 40 6.17 -2.17 -3.37
C GLY A 40 5.47 -2.54 -2.05
N GLU A 41 4.47 -1.78 -1.63
CA GLU A 41 3.69 -2.09 -0.43
C GLU A 41 2.96 -3.43 -0.54
N ALA A 42 2.34 -3.73 -1.69
CA ALA A 42 1.69 -5.03 -1.89
C ALA A 42 2.70 -6.18 -1.75
N VAL A 43 3.91 -6.01 -2.27
CA VAL A 43 4.98 -7.01 -2.16
C VAL A 43 5.42 -7.17 -0.72
N ILE A 44 5.77 -6.07 -0.04
CA ILE A 44 6.39 -6.09 1.30
C ILE A 44 5.39 -6.51 2.38
N PHE A 45 4.12 -6.07 2.29
CA PHE A 45 3.15 -6.24 3.37
C PHE A 45 2.05 -7.27 3.07
N THR A 46 1.98 -7.82 1.86
CA THR A 46 1.03 -8.90 1.55
C THR A 46 1.74 -10.12 0.99
N ILE A 47 2.39 -9.99 -0.16
CA ILE A 47 2.86 -11.14 -0.94
C ILE A 47 4.03 -11.85 -0.23
N LEU A 48 5.08 -11.10 0.13
CA LEU A 48 6.28 -11.67 0.73
C LEU A 48 5.99 -12.31 2.10
N PRO A 49 5.26 -11.66 3.04
CA PRO A 49 4.89 -12.29 4.31
C PRO A 49 4.08 -13.57 4.11
N ALA A 50 3.09 -13.56 3.20
CA ALA A 50 2.26 -14.72 2.92
C ALA A 50 3.08 -15.89 2.35
N GLU A 51 3.97 -15.64 1.38
CA GLU A 51 4.81 -16.67 0.77
C GLU A 51 5.87 -17.21 1.75
N LEU A 52 6.49 -16.35 2.58
CA LEU A 52 7.42 -16.78 3.62
C LEU A 52 6.71 -17.63 4.67
N SER A 53 5.53 -17.20 5.12
CA SER A 53 4.74 -17.94 6.10
C SER A 53 4.26 -19.28 5.52
N ALA A 54 3.81 -19.33 4.27
CA ALA A 54 3.48 -20.57 3.60
C ALA A 54 4.68 -21.52 3.50
N ARG A 55 5.88 -20.99 3.23
CA ARG A 55 7.11 -21.78 3.10
C ARG A 55 7.60 -22.33 4.43
N PHE A 56 7.64 -21.51 5.47
CA PHE A 56 8.29 -21.85 6.73
C PHE A 56 7.32 -22.34 7.81
N LEU A 57 6.08 -21.84 7.81
CA LEU A 57 5.04 -22.19 8.78
C LEU A 57 3.94 -23.07 8.19
N ARG A 58 4.02 -23.39 6.89
CA ARG A 58 3.01 -24.17 6.15
C ARG A 58 1.59 -23.59 6.23
N ASN A 59 1.50 -22.28 6.42
CA ASN A 59 0.26 -21.54 6.56
C ASN A 59 0.51 -20.09 6.13
N ASP A 60 -0.09 -19.65 5.02
CA ASP A 60 0.01 -18.29 4.48
C ASP A 60 -0.78 -17.25 5.30
N LEU A 61 -1.82 -17.69 5.99
CA LEU A 61 -2.73 -16.83 6.77
C LEU A 61 -2.00 -16.06 7.87
N TRP A 62 -1.01 -16.68 8.53
CA TRP A 62 -0.16 -16.00 9.51
C TRP A 62 0.68 -14.87 8.90
N GLY A 63 1.17 -15.07 7.67
CA GLY A 63 1.89 -14.04 6.94
C GLY A 63 1.01 -12.85 6.59
N LEU A 64 -0.23 -13.11 6.15
CA LEU A 64 -1.20 -12.07 5.85
C LEU A 64 -1.60 -11.27 7.09
N ILE A 65 -1.83 -11.95 8.22
CA ILE A 65 -2.13 -11.29 9.51
C ILE A 65 -0.95 -10.42 9.94
N ALA A 66 0.27 -10.94 9.88
CA ALA A 66 1.47 -10.18 10.23
C ALA A 66 1.62 -8.93 9.34
N GLY A 67 1.40 -9.08 8.03
CA GLY A 67 1.39 -7.98 7.08
C GLY A 67 0.41 -6.87 7.43
N ALA A 68 -0.85 -7.23 7.75
CA ALA A 68 -1.88 -6.27 8.16
C ALA A 68 -1.54 -5.57 9.48
N VAL A 69 -1.08 -6.32 10.48
CA VAL A 69 -0.74 -5.78 11.81
C VAL A 69 0.45 -4.82 11.75
N VAL A 70 1.43 -5.10 10.89
CA VAL A 70 2.62 -4.26 10.75
C VAL A 70 2.36 -3.02 9.90
N TYR A 71 1.62 -3.16 8.79
CA TYR A 71 1.37 -2.06 7.85
C TYR A 71 0.61 -0.89 8.50
N SER A 72 -0.53 -1.16 9.14
CA SER A 72 -1.45 -0.10 9.56
C SER A 72 -0.88 0.87 10.61
N PRO A 73 -0.16 0.42 11.65
CA PRO A 73 0.48 1.33 12.60
C PRO A 73 1.64 2.12 11.98
N ILE A 74 2.48 1.50 11.16
CA ILE A 74 3.66 2.16 10.56
C ILE A 74 3.25 3.36 9.71
N PHE A 75 2.17 3.22 8.94
CA PHE A 75 1.82 4.20 7.93
C PHE A 75 0.71 5.16 8.31
N HIS A 76 -0.10 4.82 9.29
CA HIS A 76 -1.34 5.56 9.57
C HIS A 76 -1.59 5.85 11.04
N ALA A 77 -0.63 5.58 11.94
CA ALA A 77 -0.76 5.98 13.34
C ALA A 77 -0.98 7.49 13.50
N SER A 78 -0.34 8.31 12.66
CA SER A 78 -0.51 9.77 12.63
C SER A 78 -1.91 10.22 12.20
N ASN A 79 -2.66 9.37 11.50
CA ASN A 79 -4.03 9.64 11.06
C ASN A 79 -5.08 9.23 12.13
N GLY A 80 -4.62 8.84 13.34
CA GLY A 80 -5.48 8.38 14.42
C GLY A 80 -6.11 7.00 14.16
N VAL A 81 -6.97 6.57 15.09
CA VAL A 81 -7.56 5.22 15.09
C VAL A 81 -8.34 4.95 13.81
N ALA A 82 -9.09 5.92 13.29
CA ALA A 82 -9.84 5.76 12.05
C ALA A 82 -8.93 5.48 10.85
N GLY A 83 -7.79 6.17 10.74
CA GLY A 83 -6.81 5.92 9.69
C GLY A 83 -6.17 4.54 9.78
N VAL A 84 -5.87 4.08 10.99
CA VAL A 84 -5.35 2.72 11.23
C VAL A 84 -6.39 1.66 10.84
N VAL A 85 -7.65 1.82 11.26
CA VAL A 85 -8.73 0.88 10.93
C VAL A 85 -8.99 0.82 9.43
N PHE A 86 -9.06 1.97 8.76
CA PHE A 86 -9.28 2.02 7.32
C PHE A 86 -8.12 1.36 6.54
N SER A 87 -6.89 1.62 6.96
CA SER A 87 -5.71 0.98 6.40
C SER A 87 -5.70 -0.54 6.60
N ALA A 88 -6.05 -1.01 7.80
CA ALA A 88 -6.15 -2.43 8.11
C ALA A 88 -7.19 -3.11 7.22
N TRP A 89 -8.35 -2.46 7.01
CA TRP A 89 -9.37 -2.95 6.08
C TRP A 89 -8.85 -3.11 4.65
N ILE A 90 -8.10 -2.13 4.11
CA ILE A 90 -7.48 -2.24 2.78
C ILE A 90 -6.57 -3.47 2.69
N VAL A 91 -5.69 -3.66 3.67
CA VAL A 91 -4.74 -4.79 3.67
C VAL A 91 -5.48 -6.12 3.82
N LEU A 92 -6.54 -6.19 4.62
CA LEU A 92 -7.36 -7.39 4.76
C LEU A 92 -8.07 -7.76 3.46
N VAL A 93 -8.63 -6.79 2.73
CA VAL A 93 -9.26 -7.03 1.43
C VAL A 93 -8.24 -7.57 0.42
N ILE A 94 -7.09 -6.91 0.30
CA ILE A 94 -6.00 -7.33 -0.59
C ILE A 94 -5.49 -8.72 -0.21
N GLY A 95 -5.28 -8.96 1.09
CA GLY A 95 -4.82 -10.24 1.61
C GLY A 95 -5.83 -11.37 1.38
N ALA A 96 -7.12 -11.12 1.55
CA ALA A 96 -8.18 -12.09 1.29
C ALA A 96 -8.24 -12.46 -0.21
N VAL A 97 -8.19 -11.47 -1.10
CA VAL A 97 -8.17 -11.73 -2.55
C VAL A 97 -6.94 -12.53 -2.94
N TYR A 98 -5.77 -12.15 -2.42
CA TYR A 98 -4.53 -12.91 -2.63
C TYR A 98 -4.66 -14.36 -2.14
N TYR A 99 -5.15 -14.56 -0.92
CA TYR A 99 -5.33 -15.88 -0.31
C TYR A 99 -6.25 -16.79 -1.14
N ILE A 100 -7.40 -16.26 -1.59
CA ILE A 100 -8.38 -17.01 -2.37
C ILE A 100 -7.82 -17.40 -3.75
N GLN A 101 -7.09 -16.49 -4.40
CA GLN A 101 -6.62 -16.69 -5.77
C GLN A 101 -5.34 -17.55 -5.84
N ARG A 102 -4.52 -17.51 -4.79
CA ARG A 102 -3.19 -18.13 -4.75
C ARG A 102 -3.17 -19.63 -5.09
N PRO A 103 -4.11 -20.48 -4.63
CA PRO A 103 -4.14 -21.90 -4.97
C PRO A 103 -4.31 -22.16 -6.48
N SER A 104 -5.03 -21.28 -7.19
CA SER A 104 -5.27 -21.42 -8.63
C SER A 104 -4.14 -20.86 -9.48
N SER A 105 -3.60 -19.69 -9.10
CA SER A 105 -2.46 -19.09 -9.80
C SER A 105 -1.79 -18.03 -8.94
N ARG A 106 -0.51 -18.25 -8.64
CA ARG A 106 0.32 -17.28 -7.92
C ARG A 106 0.52 -15.99 -8.70
N ILE A 107 0.69 -16.09 -10.02
CA ILE A 107 0.88 -14.91 -10.88
C ILE A 107 -0.36 -14.03 -10.84
N VAL A 108 -1.56 -14.63 -10.97
CA VAL A 108 -2.83 -13.89 -10.91
C VAL A 108 -3.05 -13.31 -9.52
N ALA A 109 -2.74 -14.05 -8.46
CA ALA A 109 -2.87 -13.55 -7.08
C ALA A 109 -1.96 -12.33 -6.83
N CYS A 110 -0.69 -12.38 -7.26
CA CYS A 110 0.22 -11.25 -7.16
C CYS A 110 -0.26 -10.04 -7.98
N ALA A 111 -0.69 -10.28 -9.22
CA ALA A 111 -1.21 -9.22 -10.08
C ALA A 111 -2.48 -8.57 -9.51
N GLN A 112 -3.39 -9.35 -8.93
CA GLN A 112 -4.59 -8.84 -8.25
C GLN A 112 -4.23 -8.03 -7.00
N ALA A 113 -3.28 -8.48 -6.19
CA ALA A 113 -2.87 -7.75 -5.00
C ALA A 113 -2.30 -6.37 -5.35
N ILE A 114 -1.44 -6.30 -6.37
CA ILE A 114 -0.88 -5.03 -6.88
C ILE A 114 -1.98 -4.19 -7.54
N GLY A 115 -2.81 -4.80 -8.38
CA GLY A 115 -3.89 -4.13 -9.09
C GLY A 115 -4.92 -3.49 -8.15
N LEU A 116 -5.25 -4.15 -7.02
CA LEU A 116 -6.15 -3.58 -6.01
C LEU A 116 -5.53 -2.36 -5.32
N LYS A 117 -4.25 -2.41 -4.98
CA LYS A 117 -3.52 -1.24 -4.47
C LYS A 117 -3.58 -0.07 -5.47
N TRP A 118 -3.41 -0.34 -6.76
CA TRP A 118 -3.54 0.66 -7.81
C TRP A 118 -4.97 1.18 -7.99
N ALA A 119 -5.99 0.34 -7.82
CA ALA A 119 -7.38 0.79 -7.84
C ALA A 119 -7.66 1.78 -6.70
N PHE A 120 -7.23 1.47 -5.48
CA PHE A 120 -7.32 2.41 -4.35
C PHE A 120 -6.54 3.70 -4.60
N TRP A 121 -5.38 3.61 -5.25
CA TRP A 121 -4.60 4.77 -5.64
C TRP A 121 -5.33 5.68 -6.61
N LEU A 122 -5.93 5.11 -7.65
CA LEU A 122 -6.68 5.86 -8.66
C LEU A 122 -7.88 6.58 -8.02
N SER A 123 -8.57 5.94 -7.08
CA SER A 123 -9.64 6.58 -6.31
C SER A 123 -9.13 7.75 -5.46
N ALA A 124 -7.94 7.64 -4.88
CA ALA A 124 -7.35 8.75 -4.15
C ALA A 124 -6.86 9.88 -5.07
N LEU A 125 -6.26 9.51 -6.20
CA LEU A 125 -5.76 10.45 -7.18
C LEU A 125 -6.89 11.29 -7.78
N SER A 126 -8.07 10.71 -7.99
CA SER A 126 -9.24 11.46 -8.46
C SER A 126 -9.74 12.47 -7.43
N MET A 127 -9.69 12.14 -6.13
CA MET A 127 -10.00 13.09 -5.06
C MET A 127 -9.00 14.26 -5.03
N ILE A 128 -7.69 13.96 -5.09
CA ILE A 128 -6.64 14.99 -5.16
C ILE A 128 -6.80 15.88 -6.40
N ALA A 129 -7.14 15.28 -7.54
CA ALA A 129 -7.38 16.03 -8.78
C ALA A 129 -8.59 16.97 -8.64
N ALA A 130 -9.68 16.50 -8.02
CA ALA A 130 -10.87 17.32 -7.77
C ALA A 130 -10.56 18.50 -6.84
N GLU A 131 -9.80 18.28 -5.76
CA GLU A 131 -9.37 19.33 -4.83
C GLU A 131 -8.50 20.40 -5.49
N ARG A 132 -7.69 20.05 -6.50
CA ARG A 132 -6.84 21.02 -7.22
C ARG A 132 -7.60 21.88 -8.23
N MET A 133 -8.85 21.52 -8.57
CA MET A 133 -9.67 22.24 -9.56
C MET A 133 -10.73 23.15 -8.94
N GLY A 134 -11.02 22.99 -7.64
CA GLY A 134 -11.98 23.83 -6.89
C GLY A 134 -11.28 24.92 -6.10
#